data_AF-A0AAV3URR7-F1
#
_entry.id   AF-A0AAV3URR7-F1
#
_cell.length_a   1.000
_cell.length_b   1.000
_cell.length_c   1.000
_cell.angle_alpha   90.00
_cell.angle_beta   90.00
_cell.angle_gamma   90.00
#
_symmetry.space_group_name_H-M   'P 1'
#
loop_
_entity.id
_entity.type
_entity.pdbx_description
1 polymer ?
#
loop_
_entity_poly.entity_id
_entity_poly.type
_entity_poly.pdbx_seq_one_letter_code
_entity_poly.pdbx_strand_id
1 'polypeptide(L)'
;MSVSSPLTTQRVSELVMANRAIRAPYYSKDHDEGVRFTDLDKGLQWGADAIPALLGLFRVEQDTRDDHTDGWVGFARHWRGGTLRLDFDLFSGPEASDPVVVVTAIAGREGKKTIVDEDFGEIELPDQVPTEQAWKDREKQYQKARRNDDTDGSAAVKAYIAALPGWKHEIATQFDEIIQREVSDMRRAVKYHQPFYGVEDHGWFASFSAFSKHVKLTFVCESYLKPEPPSGTAPERQALDIKETDTLDEEQVASWVRQAADNPGMNW
;
A
#
# COMPACT_ATOMS: atom_id res chain seq x y z
N MET A 1 -3.99 -20.40 17.86
CA MET A 1 -4.21 -20.41 16.40
C MET A 1 -5.67 -20.09 16.16
N SER A 2 -5.98 -18.83 15.87
CA SER A 2 -7.35 -18.45 15.51
C SER A 2 -7.60 -18.99 14.11
N VAL A 3 -8.55 -19.91 13.97
CA VAL A 3 -8.97 -20.38 12.65
C VAL A 3 -9.69 -19.21 11.99
N SER A 4 -8.94 -18.36 11.30
CA SER A 4 -9.50 -17.29 10.47
C SER A 4 -10.52 -17.94 9.54
N SER A 5 -11.73 -17.39 9.47
CA SER A 5 -12.69 -17.81 8.45
C SER A 5 -12.05 -17.70 7.07
N PRO A 6 -12.38 -18.59 6.11
CA PRO A 6 -11.78 -18.52 4.79
C PRO A 6 -12.10 -17.18 4.14
N LEU A 7 -11.08 -16.49 3.64
CA LEU A 7 -11.23 -15.24 2.95
C LEU A 7 -11.95 -15.47 1.63
N THR A 8 -13.00 -14.70 1.36
CA THR A 8 -13.82 -14.83 0.16
C THR A 8 -13.55 -13.70 -0.82
N THR A 9 -13.83 -13.92 -2.11
CA THR A 9 -13.83 -12.87 -3.15
C THR A 9 -14.66 -11.66 -2.76
N GLN A 10 -15.84 -11.90 -2.17
CA GLN A 10 -16.72 -10.81 -1.72
C GLN A 10 -16.04 -9.99 -0.62
N ARG A 11 -15.43 -10.64 0.36
CA ARG A 11 -14.75 -9.94 1.45
C ARG A 11 -13.55 -9.12 0.96
N VAL A 12 -12.75 -9.66 0.05
CA VAL A 12 -11.66 -8.89 -0.59
C VAL A 12 -12.22 -7.66 -1.32
N SER A 13 -13.32 -7.82 -2.06
CA SER A 13 -13.96 -6.71 -2.77
C SER A 13 -14.45 -5.62 -1.81
N GLU A 14 -15.06 -6.01 -0.68
CA GLU A 14 -15.51 -5.09 0.36
C GLU A 14 -14.34 -4.32 0.97
N LEU A 15 -13.24 -5.00 1.33
CA LEU A 15 -12.06 -4.35 1.87
C LEU A 15 -11.42 -3.37 0.88
N VAL A 16 -11.33 -3.75 -0.40
CA VAL A 16 -10.83 -2.85 -1.46
C VAL A 16 -11.73 -1.63 -1.62
N MET A 17 -13.06 -1.82 -1.65
CA MET A 17 -14.03 -0.72 -1.76
C MET A 17 -14.06 0.18 -0.52
N ALA A 18 -13.70 -0.34 0.65
CA ALA A 18 -13.55 0.41 1.89
C ALA A 18 -12.14 1.04 2.05
N ASN A 19 -11.33 1.08 0.98
CA ASN A 19 -9.95 1.56 0.98
C ASN A 19 -9.03 0.84 2.00
N ARG A 20 -9.35 -0.39 2.38
CA ARG A 20 -8.55 -1.27 3.24
C ARG A 20 -7.61 -2.17 2.42
N ALA A 21 -6.93 -1.59 1.44
CA ALA A 21 -5.95 -2.31 0.63
C ALA A 21 -4.73 -1.44 0.34
N ILE A 22 -3.55 -1.98 0.64
CA ILE A 22 -2.26 -1.33 0.40
C ILE A 22 -1.33 -2.23 -0.39
N ARG A 23 -0.26 -1.62 -0.90
CA ARG A 23 0.86 -2.33 -1.49
C ARG A 23 1.99 -2.38 -0.47
N ALA A 24 2.58 -3.55 -0.26
CA ALA A 24 3.75 -3.70 0.59
C ALA A 24 4.94 -2.89 0.02
N PRO A 25 5.78 -2.30 0.87
CA PRO A 25 6.97 -1.56 0.42
C PRO A 25 8.02 -2.47 -0.23
N TYR A 26 8.14 -3.73 0.20
CA TYR A 26 9.03 -4.74 -0.42
C TYR A 26 8.39 -5.47 -1.59
N TYR A 27 7.27 -4.98 -2.10
CA TYR A 27 6.56 -5.59 -3.21
C TYR A 27 7.51 -5.89 -4.39
N SER A 28 7.54 -7.17 -4.79
CA SER A 28 8.22 -7.61 -6.00
C SER A 28 7.28 -7.41 -7.20
N LYS A 29 7.79 -6.72 -8.23
CA LYS A 29 7.15 -6.75 -9.55
C LYS A 29 7.56 -8.04 -10.21
N ASP A 30 6.65 -9.00 -10.32
CA ASP A 30 6.88 -10.15 -11.18
C ASP A 30 6.21 -9.90 -12.54
N HIS A 31 6.98 -10.10 -13.60
CA HIS A 31 6.55 -9.93 -14.99
C HIS A 31 6.94 -11.19 -15.73
N ASP A 32 5.97 -12.07 -15.88
CA ASP A 32 6.11 -13.27 -16.69
C ASP A 32 6.27 -12.87 -18.18
N GLU A 33 6.99 -13.68 -18.95
CA GLU A 33 7.16 -13.42 -20.38
C GLU A 33 5.80 -13.50 -21.11
N GLY A 34 5.47 -12.49 -21.92
CA GLY A 34 4.23 -12.45 -22.72
C GLY A 34 3.14 -11.48 -22.22
N VAL A 35 3.38 -10.78 -21.11
CA VAL A 35 2.38 -9.88 -20.53
C VAL A 35 2.25 -8.54 -21.27
N ARG A 36 1.08 -8.30 -21.87
CA ARG A 36 0.68 -6.99 -22.44
C ARG A 36 -0.29 -6.20 -21.54
N PHE A 37 -0.31 -6.45 -20.22
CA PHE A 37 -1.26 -5.80 -19.31
C PHE A 37 -0.88 -4.35 -19.03
N THR A 38 0.39 -3.99 -19.12
CA THR A 38 0.88 -2.66 -18.71
C THR A 38 1.66 -1.95 -19.80
N ASP A 39 1.96 -0.69 -19.51
CA ASP A 39 3.10 -0.01 -20.12
C ASP A 39 4.36 -0.87 -19.88
N LEU A 40 4.97 -1.39 -20.95
CA LEU A 40 6.13 -2.29 -20.89
C LEU A 40 7.31 -1.62 -20.17
N ASP A 41 7.39 -0.29 -20.22
CA ASP A 41 8.44 0.48 -19.55
C ASP A 41 8.17 0.66 -18.04
N LYS A 42 6.95 0.38 -17.58
CA LYS A 42 6.53 0.60 -16.17
C LYS A 42 6.09 -0.67 -15.43
N GLY A 43 5.76 -1.74 -16.15
CA GLY A 43 5.30 -3.01 -15.58
C GLY A 43 3.93 -2.94 -14.91
N LEU A 44 3.46 -4.08 -14.34
CA LEU A 44 2.22 -4.20 -13.53
C LEU A 44 2.10 -3.07 -12.49
N GLN A 45 1.09 -2.22 -12.66
CA GLN A 45 0.76 -1.13 -11.74
C GLN A 45 -0.38 -1.55 -10.81
N TRP A 46 -0.07 -1.68 -9.51
CA TRP A 46 -1.02 -2.06 -8.46
C TRP A 46 -2.41 -1.39 -8.57
N GLY A 47 -2.45 -0.06 -8.70
CA GLY A 47 -3.71 0.68 -8.69
C GLY A 47 -4.52 0.60 -9.98
N ALA A 48 -3.86 0.64 -11.14
CA ALA A 48 -4.53 0.71 -12.44
C ALA A 48 -4.89 -0.69 -12.99
N ASP A 49 -4.04 -1.69 -12.70
CA ASP A 49 -4.12 -3.01 -13.32
C ASP A 49 -4.52 -4.14 -12.35
N ALA A 50 -4.25 -4.00 -11.03
CA ALA A 50 -4.53 -5.06 -10.06
C ALA A 50 -5.78 -4.82 -9.21
N ILE A 51 -5.93 -3.62 -8.64
CA ILE A 51 -7.07 -3.29 -7.77
C ILE A 51 -8.43 -3.51 -8.47
N PRO A 52 -8.67 -3.09 -9.73
CA PRO A 52 -9.97 -3.31 -10.36
C PRO A 52 -10.30 -4.81 -10.58
N ALA A 53 -9.29 -5.67 -10.68
CA ALA A 53 -9.47 -7.12 -10.75
C ALA A 53 -9.96 -7.70 -9.42
N LEU A 54 -9.49 -7.15 -8.29
CA LEU A 54 -9.92 -7.54 -6.95
C LEU A 54 -11.39 -7.17 -6.65
N LEU A 55 -12.02 -6.32 -7.47
CA LEU A 55 -13.43 -5.94 -7.35
C LEU A 55 -14.38 -6.97 -7.97
N GLY A 56 -14.42 -8.15 -7.37
CA GLY A 56 -15.42 -9.19 -7.65
C GLY A 56 -15.12 -10.07 -8.87
N LEU A 57 -13.94 -9.96 -9.47
CA LEU A 57 -13.49 -10.77 -10.62
C LEU A 57 -12.38 -11.76 -10.26
N PHE A 58 -12.31 -12.10 -8.98
CA PHE A 58 -11.15 -12.71 -8.38
C PHE A 58 -11.52 -14.05 -7.76
N ARG A 59 -10.69 -15.07 -7.93
CA ARG A 59 -10.74 -16.31 -7.15
C ARG A 59 -9.67 -16.21 -6.07
N VAL A 60 -10.04 -16.44 -4.83
CA VAL A 60 -9.14 -16.41 -3.67
C VAL A 60 -8.90 -17.84 -3.21
N GLU A 61 -7.65 -18.18 -2.96
CA GLU A 61 -7.21 -19.44 -2.38
C GLU A 61 -6.31 -19.15 -1.18
N GLN A 62 -6.37 -20.02 -0.17
CA GLN A 62 -5.43 -19.96 0.94
C GLN A 62 -4.05 -20.37 0.43
N ASP A 63 -3.00 -19.61 0.77
CA ASP A 63 -1.65 -19.98 0.39
C ASP A 63 -1.21 -21.23 1.17
N THR A 64 -0.82 -22.27 0.44
CA THR A 64 -0.41 -23.55 1.03
C THR A 64 1.10 -23.69 1.15
N ARG A 65 1.88 -22.67 0.76
CA ARG A 65 3.34 -22.70 0.84
C ARG A 65 3.80 -22.54 2.29
N ASP A 66 4.78 -23.34 2.69
CA ASP A 66 5.26 -23.42 4.08
C ASP A 66 5.97 -22.14 4.57
N ASP A 67 6.49 -21.31 3.65
CA ASP A 67 7.12 -20.02 3.94
C ASP A 67 6.10 -18.86 4.05
N HIS A 68 4.83 -19.12 3.75
CA HIS A 68 3.73 -18.13 3.75
C HIS A 68 2.46 -18.68 4.43
N THR A 69 2.61 -19.29 5.61
CA THR A 69 1.53 -20.01 6.33
C THR A 69 0.22 -19.25 6.61
N ASP A 70 0.24 -17.92 6.60
CA ASP A 70 -0.94 -17.05 6.82
C ASP A 70 -1.36 -16.26 5.55
N GLY A 71 -0.71 -16.54 4.42
CA GLY A 71 -0.89 -15.83 3.15
C GLY A 71 -2.13 -16.28 2.38
N TRP A 72 -2.51 -15.44 1.42
CA TRP A 72 -3.58 -15.69 0.46
C TRP A 72 -3.08 -15.42 -0.95
N VAL A 73 -3.51 -16.25 -1.88
CA VAL A 73 -3.27 -16.04 -3.30
C VAL A 73 -4.60 -15.80 -3.97
N GLY A 74 -4.59 -15.05 -5.07
CA GLY A 74 -5.70 -15.20 -5.96
C GLY A 74 -5.44 -14.76 -7.38
N PHE A 75 -6.45 -15.03 -8.18
CA PHE A 75 -6.35 -15.07 -9.62
C PHE A 75 -7.53 -14.32 -10.24
N ALA A 76 -7.24 -13.44 -11.21
CA ALA A 76 -8.26 -12.70 -11.95
C ALA A 76 -7.99 -12.69 -13.46
N ARG A 77 -9.07 -12.62 -14.24
CA ARG A 77 -9.00 -12.27 -15.66
C ARG A 77 -8.92 -10.76 -15.82
N HIS A 78 -7.85 -10.31 -16.46
CA HIS A 78 -7.68 -8.92 -16.89
C HIS A 78 -8.45 -8.66 -18.19
N TRP A 79 -8.95 -7.43 -18.39
CA TRP A 79 -9.78 -7.07 -19.56
C TRP A 79 -9.09 -7.29 -20.92
N ARG A 80 -7.75 -7.30 -20.94
CA ARG A 80 -6.93 -7.61 -22.14
C ARG A 80 -6.80 -9.11 -22.44
N GLY A 81 -7.44 -9.98 -21.66
CA GLY A 81 -7.52 -11.41 -21.93
C GLY A 81 -6.35 -12.25 -21.43
N GLY A 82 -5.65 -11.79 -20.39
CA GLY A 82 -4.76 -12.66 -19.65
C GLY A 82 -5.04 -12.62 -18.17
N THR A 83 -4.18 -13.26 -17.40
CA THR A 83 -4.44 -13.53 -15.99
C THR A 83 -3.48 -12.77 -15.11
N LEU A 84 -3.99 -12.25 -14.02
CA LEU A 84 -3.24 -11.71 -12.90
C LEU A 84 -3.22 -12.72 -11.74
N ARG A 85 -2.06 -12.98 -11.15
CA ARG A 85 -1.87 -13.63 -9.85
C ARG A 85 -1.45 -12.57 -8.83
N LEU A 86 -2.07 -12.58 -7.65
CA LEU A 86 -1.76 -11.68 -6.55
C LEU A 86 -1.49 -12.52 -5.31
N ASP A 87 -0.37 -12.24 -4.64
CA ASP A 87 -0.07 -12.78 -3.33
C ASP A 87 -0.30 -11.65 -2.33
N PHE A 88 -1.03 -11.94 -1.25
CA PHE A 88 -1.43 -10.93 -0.28
C PHE A 88 -1.71 -11.51 1.10
N ASP A 89 -1.46 -10.67 2.10
CA ASP A 89 -1.67 -10.99 3.51
C ASP A 89 -2.83 -10.15 4.06
N LEU A 90 -3.47 -10.64 5.13
CA LEU A 90 -4.42 -9.86 5.90
C LEU A 90 -3.74 -9.29 7.15
N PHE A 91 -3.55 -7.98 7.17
CA PHE A 91 -3.11 -7.29 8.36
C PHE A 91 -4.31 -6.93 9.24
N SER A 92 -4.39 -7.50 10.44
CA SER A 92 -5.34 -7.06 11.47
C SER A 92 -4.58 -6.20 12.47
N GLY A 93 -4.94 -4.91 12.56
CA GLY A 93 -4.35 -4.01 13.54
C GLY A 93 -4.64 -4.45 14.99
N PRO A 94 -3.93 -3.87 15.97
CA PRO A 94 -4.15 -4.17 17.39
C PRO A 94 -5.53 -3.73 17.92
N GLU A 95 -6.27 -2.93 17.16
CA GLU A 95 -7.65 -2.52 17.46
C GLU A 95 -8.65 -3.29 16.58
N ALA A 96 -9.91 -3.38 17.00
CA ALA A 96 -11.00 -4.08 16.30
C ALA A 96 -11.43 -3.40 14.97
N SER A 97 -10.48 -2.87 14.22
CA SER A 97 -10.63 -2.37 12.85
C SER A 97 -10.73 -3.52 11.87
N ASP A 98 -11.44 -3.31 10.77
CA ASP A 98 -11.40 -4.22 9.62
C ASP A 98 -9.96 -4.46 9.16
N PRO A 99 -9.63 -5.70 8.73
CA PRO A 99 -8.29 -6.04 8.27
C PRO A 99 -7.94 -5.25 7.00
N VAL A 100 -6.65 -4.98 6.81
CA VAL A 100 -6.10 -4.37 5.61
C VAL A 100 -5.51 -5.47 4.75
N VAL A 101 -5.91 -5.52 3.48
CA VAL A 101 -5.29 -6.37 2.46
C VAL A 101 -3.93 -5.76 2.11
N VAL A 102 -2.86 -6.51 2.37
CA VAL A 102 -1.48 -6.10 2.06
C VAL A 102 -0.98 -6.94 0.90
N VAL A 103 -0.81 -6.33 -0.26
CA VAL A 103 -0.31 -7.08 -1.43
C VAL A 103 1.19 -7.08 -1.48
N THR A 104 1.73 -8.29 -1.50
CA THR A 104 3.15 -8.59 -1.35
C THR A 104 3.78 -8.95 -2.69
N ALA A 105 3.03 -9.56 -3.61
CA ALA A 105 3.48 -9.79 -4.99
C ALA A 105 2.35 -9.69 -6.01
N ILE A 106 2.71 -9.38 -7.26
CA ILE A 106 1.82 -9.43 -8.42
C ILE A 106 2.61 -10.10 -9.55
N ALA A 107 1.99 -11.08 -10.20
CA ALA A 107 2.45 -11.66 -11.46
C ALA A 107 1.33 -11.64 -12.50
N GLY A 108 1.66 -11.71 -13.78
CA GLY A 108 0.67 -11.81 -14.85
C GLY A 108 1.06 -12.83 -15.91
N ARG A 109 0.10 -13.49 -16.56
CA ARG A 109 0.34 -14.48 -17.63
C ARG A 109 -0.56 -14.21 -18.83
N GLU A 110 -0.04 -14.39 -20.04
CA GLU A 110 -0.87 -14.31 -21.26
C GLU A 110 -1.85 -15.49 -21.35
N GLY A 111 -3.03 -15.24 -21.91
CA GLY A 111 -3.94 -16.29 -22.34
C GLY A 111 -5.28 -16.34 -21.62
N LYS A 112 -6.30 -16.79 -22.36
CA LYS A 112 -7.71 -16.88 -21.92
C LYS A 112 -8.15 -18.29 -21.51
N LYS A 113 -7.24 -19.26 -21.49
CA LYS A 113 -7.54 -20.68 -21.17
C LYS A 113 -7.43 -20.95 -19.67
N THR A 114 -7.95 -22.09 -19.22
CA THR A 114 -7.71 -22.62 -17.87
C THR A 114 -6.23 -22.54 -17.55
N ILE A 115 -5.93 -22.07 -16.35
CA ILE A 115 -4.55 -21.81 -15.92
C ILE A 115 -4.15 -23.01 -15.10
N VAL A 116 -2.93 -23.50 -15.34
CA VAL A 116 -2.28 -24.40 -14.40
C VAL A 116 -1.25 -23.55 -13.67
N ASP A 117 -1.47 -23.36 -12.38
CA ASP A 117 -0.47 -22.84 -11.48
C ASP A 117 0.30 -24.04 -10.88
N GLU A 118 1.62 -23.91 -10.72
CA GLU A 118 2.45 -25.03 -10.25
C GLU A 118 2.11 -25.41 -8.80
N ASP A 119 1.75 -24.40 -7.99
CA ASP A 119 1.47 -24.57 -6.56
C ASP A 119 -0.02 -24.93 -6.32
N PHE A 120 -0.92 -24.41 -7.17
CA PHE A 120 -2.37 -24.47 -6.94
C PHE A 120 -3.14 -25.32 -7.97
N GLY A 121 -2.47 -25.87 -8.99
CA GLY A 121 -3.08 -26.72 -10.02
C GLY A 121 -4.00 -25.95 -10.98
N GLU A 122 -5.07 -26.60 -11.44
CA GLU A 122 -6.01 -25.99 -12.38
C GLU A 122 -6.87 -24.90 -11.71
N ILE A 123 -6.62 -23.66 -12.12
CA ILE A 123 -7.39 -22.49 -11.72
C ILE A 123 -8.47 -22.21 -12.76
N GLU A 124 -9.69 -22.63 -12.44
CA GLU A 124 -10.89 -22.18 -13.11
C GLU A 124 -11.18 -20.72 -12.73
N LEU A 125 -11.26 -19.87 -13.75
CA LEU A 125 -11.70 -18.48 -13.64
C LEU A 125 -12.90 -18.28 -14.55
N PRO A 126 -13.76 -17.27 -14.28
CA PRO A 126 -14.85 -16.93 -15.17
C PRO A 126 -14.34 -16.71 -16.61
N ASP A 127 -14.97 -17.35 -17.59
CA ASP A 127 -14.68 -17.14 -19.02
C ASP A 127 -15.03 -15.72 -19.48
N GLN A 128 -15.84 -15.02 -18.69
CA GLN A 128 -16.22 -13.63 -18.93
C GLN A 128 -15.08 -12.69 -18.54
N VAL A 129 -14.28 -12.33 -19.54
CA VAL A 129 -13.32 -11.23 -19.43
C VAL A 129 -14.09 -9.90 -19.36
N PRO A 130 -13.85 -9.03 -18.37
CA PRO A 130 -14.48 -7.71 -18.32
C PRO A 130 -14.16 -6.91 -19.59
N THR A 131 -15.13 -6.16 -20.10
CA THR A 131 -14.85 -5.18 -21.16
C THR A 131 -13.95 -4.07 -20.65
N GLU A 132 -13.23 -3.39 -21.55
CA GLU A 132 -12.43 -2.22 -21.19
C GLU A 132 -13.27 -1.15 -20.46
N GLN A 133 -14.52 -0.96 -20.89
CA GLN A 133 -15.44 -0.02 -20.24
C GLN A 133 -15.78 -0.45 -18.81
N ALA A 134 -16.14 -1.73 -18.60
CA ALA A 134 -16.43 -2.25 -17.27
C ALA A 134 -15.20 -2.20 -16.35
N TRP A 135 -13.99 -2.31 -16.91
CA TRP A 135 -12.75 -2.12 -16.16
C TRP A 135 -12.57 -0.67 -15.71
N LYS A 136 -12.70 0.28 -16.64
CA LYS A 136 -12.61 1.72 -16.35
C LYS A 136 -13.64 2.16 -15.31
N ASP A 137 -14.83 1.59 -15.33
CA ASP A 137 -15.87 1.94 -14.36
C ASP A 137 -15.54 1.41 -12.96
N ARG A 138 -14.96 0.22 -12.83
CA ARG A 138 -14.41 -0.30 -11.57
C ARG A 138 -13.26 0.56 -11.04
N GLU A 139 -12.33 0.94 -11.92
CA GLU A 139 -11.24 1.84 -11.55
C GLU A 139 -11.78 3.17 -11.01
N LYS A 140 -12.77 3.78 -11.69
CA LYS A 140 -13.43 5.01 -11.20
C LYS A 140 -14.09 4.81 -9.84
N GLN A 141 -14.75 3.67 -9.62
CA GLN A 141 -15.37 3.34 -8.33
C GLN A 141 -14.31 3.29 -7.22
N TYR A 142 -13.19 2.62 -7.46
CA TYR A 142 -12.07 2.58 -6.53
C TYR A 142 -11.46 3.97 -6.29
N GLN A 143 -11.20 4.75 -7.35
CA GLN A 143 -10.65 6.10 -7.21
C GLN A 143 -11.61 7.03 -6.44
N LYS A 144 -12.92 6.85 -6.60
CA LYS A 144 -13.93 7.58 -5.83
C LYS A 144 -13.92 7.18 -4.35
N ALA A 145 -13.85 5.87 -4.05
CA ALA A 145 -13.75 5.38 -2.68
C ALA A 145 -12.49 5.94 -1.99
N ARG A 146 -11.35 5.91 -2.68
CA ARG A 146 -10.08 6.43 -2.16
C ARG A 146 -10.07 7.95 -1.94
N ARG A 147 -10.84 8.71 -2.73
CA ARG A 147 -11.00 10.16 -2.53
C ARG A 147 -11.87 10.51 -1.33
N ASN A 148 -12.82 9.65 -1.00
CA ASN A 148 -13.78 9.85 0.08
C ASN A 148 -13.46 8.98 1.30
N ASP A 149 -12.21 8.54 1.45
CA ASP A 149 -11.79 7.73 2.60
C ASP A 149 -11.94 8.55 3.88
N ASP A 150 -12.95 8.21 4.67
CA ASP A 150 -13.25 8.79 5.97
C ASP A 150 -12.62 8.00 7.12
N THR A 151 -11.92 6.90 6.81
CA THR A 151 -11.13 6.17 7.80
C THR A 151 -9.95 7.03 8.22
N ASP A 152 -9.51 6.85 9.46
CA ASP A 152 -8.35 7.56 10.01
C ASP A 152 -7.01 7.16 9.35
N GLY A 153 -7.03 6.20 8.41
CA GLY A 153 -5.88 5.61 7.73
C GLY A 153 -4.91 4.85 8.63
N SER A 154 -5.19 4.73 9.93
CA SER A 154 -4.27 4.16 10.92
C SER A 154 -3.98 2.69 10.65
N ALA A 155 -5.00 1.89 10.35
CA ALA A 155 -4.81 0.48 10.04
C ALA A 155 -3.93 0.30 8.78
N ALA A 156 -4.11 1.14 7.76
CA ALA A 156 -3.35 1.07 6.51
C ALA A 156 -1.88 1.47 6.72
N VAL A 157 -1.61 2.51 7.51
CA VAL A 157 -0.24 2.91 7.83
C VAL A 157 0.45 1.86 8.71
N LYS A 158 -0.24 1.32 9.73
CA LYS A 158 0.30 0.23 10.56
C LYS A 158 0.59 -1.02 9.72
N ALA A 159 -0.30 -1.39 8.80
CA ALA A 159 -0.08 -2.48 7.86
C ALA A 159 1.15 -2.24 6.98
N TYR A 160 1.34 -1.00 6.50
CA TYR A 160 2.49 -0.63 5.70
C TYR A 160 3.79 -0.73 6.50
N ILE A 161 3.79 -0.26 7.75
CA ILE A 161 4.95 -0.34 8.66
C ILE A 161 5.29 -1.80 8.94
N ALA A 162 4.30 -2.62 9.30
CA ALA A 162 4.48 -4.05 9.59
C ALA A 162 5.05 -4.81 8.38
N ALA A 163 4.67 -4.38 7.16
CA ALA A 163 5.22 -4.90 5.92
C ALA A 163 6.58 -4.28 5.53
N LEU A 164 7.32 -3.62 6.42
CA LEU A 164 8.71 -3.23 6.15
C LEU A 164 9.68 -4.31 6.61
N PRO A 165 10.76 -4.60 5.85
CA PRO A 165 11.73 -5.60 6.26
C PRO A 165 12.85 -4.96 7.10
N GLY A 166 13.29 -5.69 8.13
CA GLY A 166 14.48 -5.35 8.93
C GLY A 166 14.45 -3.95 9.55
N TRP A 167 15.59 -3.27 9.56
CA TRP A 167 15.77 -1.96 10.20
C TRP A 167 14.81 -0.86 9.71
N LYS A 168 14.23 -1.01 8.51
CA LYS A 168 13.27 -0.04 7.97
C LYS A 168 11.96 -0.04 8.75
N HIS A 169 11.56 -1.22 9.26
CA HIS A 169 10.41 -1.36 10.15
C HIS A 169 10.63 -0.55 11.42
N GLU A 170 11.81 -0.68 12.03
CA GLU A 170 12.16 0.02 13.28
C GLU A 170 12.13 1.54 13.10
N ILE A 171 12.77 2.07 12.06
CA ILE A 171 12.76 3.51 11.76
C ILE A 171 11.35 4.03 11.50
N ALA A 172 10.54 3.31 10.72
CA ALA A 172 9.18 3.73 10.43
C ALA A 172 8.25 3.67 11.67
N THR A 173 8.47 2.68 12.54
CA THR A 173 7.77 2.56 13.83
C THR A 173 8.11 3.75 14.74
N GLN A 174 9.40 4.05 14.92
CA GLN A 174 9.85 5.21 15.70
C GLN A 174 9.28 6.52 15.15
N PHE A 175 9.24 6.67 13.82
CA PHE A 175 8.66 7.86 13.21
C PHE A 175 7.15 7.99 13.46
N ASP A 176 6.37 6.90 13.33
CA ASP A 176 4.94 6.91 13.66
C ASP A 176 4.68 7.27 15.13
N GLU A 177 5.49 6.72 16.04
CA GLU A 177 5.42 6.99 17.48
C GLU A 177 5.77 8.45 17.81
N ILE A 178 6.82 9.01 17.19
CA ILE A 178 7.16 10.43 17.33
C ILE A 178 5.99 11.28 16.86
N ILE A 179 5.44 11.04 15.67
CA ILE A 179 4.32 11.84 15.16
C ILE A 179 3.11 11.76 16.10
N GLN A 180 2.80 10.56 16.61
CA GLN A 180 1.67 10.37 17.53
C GLN A 180 1.86 11.12 18.85
N ARG A 181 3.10 11.20 19.34
CA ARG A 181 3.42 11.95 20.55
C ARG A 181 3.35 13.46 20.34
N GLU A 182 3.81 13.94 19.19
CA GLU A 182 3.93 15.39 18.93
C GLU A 182 2.64 16.03 18.41
N VAL A 183 1.75 15.27 17.76
CA VAL A 183 0.52 15.78 17.13
C VAL A 183 -0.67 14.90 17.51
N SER A 184 -1.43 15.31 18.53
CA SER A 184 -2.50 14.49 19.12
C SER A 184 -3.75 14.29 18.26
N ASP A 185 -4.00 15.21 17.33
CA ASP A 185 -5.16 15.25 16.43
C ASP A 185 -4.79 14.83 14.98
N MET A 186 -3.68 14.12 14.82
CA MET A 186 -3.20 13.72 13.51
C MET A 186 -4.11 12.68 12.83
N ARG A 187 -4.22 12.81 11.51
CA ARG A 187 -4.79 11.85 10.58
C ARG A 187 -3.67 11.15 9.83
N ARG A 188 -3.91 9.89 9.47
CA ARG A 188 -3.00 9.09 8.64
C ARG A 188 -3.67 8.75 7.32
N ALA A 189 -2.88 8.47 6.30
CA ALA A 189 -3.35 7.82 5.08
C ALA A 189 -2.18 7.15 4.38
N VAL A 190 -2.45 6.15 3.54
CA VAL A 190 -1.49 5.76 2.51
C VAL A 190 -1.88 6.50 1.24
N LYS A 191 -1.01 7.36 0.69
CA LYS A 191 -1.20 8.08 -0.58
C LYS A 191 0.01 7.80 -1.47
N TYR A 192 -0.22 7.60 -2.76
CA TYR A 192 0.86 7.32 -3.73
C TYR A 192 1.83 6.19 -3.31
N HIS A 193 1.30 5.17 -2.64
CA HIS A 193 2.07 4.04 -2.07
C HIS A 193 3.03 4.42 -0.93
N GLN A 194 2.76 5.50 -0.21
CA GLN A 194 3.55 5.99 0.90
C GLN A 194 2.62 6.38 2.07
N PRO A 195 3.01 6.14 3.33
CA PRO A 195 2.30 6.70 4.47
C PRO A 195 2.44 8.23 4.54
N PHE A 196 1.34 8.89 4.83
CA PHE A 196 1.18 10.32 5.01
C PHE A 196 0.52 10.61 6.35
N TYR A 197 0.90 11.75 6.93
CA TYR A 197 0.46 12.27 8.21
C TYR A 197 0.03 13.71 8.03
N GLY A 198 -1.13 14.06 8.57
CA GLY A 198 -1.75 15.36 8.40
C GLY A 198 -2.62 15.73 9.59
N VAL A 199 -3.18 16.92 9.54
CA VAL A 199 -4.25 17.36 10.44
C VAL A 199 -5.45 17.69 9.56
N GLU A 200 -6.62 17.19 9.94
CA GLU A 200 -7.86 17.40 9.18
C GLU A 200 -8.11 18.90 8.98
N ASP A 201 -8.55 19.29 7.79
CA ASP A 201 -8.73 20.70 7.36
C ASP A 201 -7.47 21.60 7.37
N HIS A 202 -6.33 21.11 7.84
CA HIS A 202 -5.05 21.83 7.91
C HIS A 202 -4.01 21.29 6.92
N GLY A 203 -4.17 20.06 6.42
CA GLY A 203 -3.35 19.47 5.37
C GLY A 203 -2.34 18.42 5.86
N TRP A 204 -1.52 17.93 4.93
CA TRP A 204 -0.50 16.91 5.16
C TRP A 204 0.84 17.57 5.49
N PHE A 205 1.47 17.18 6.60
CA PHE A 205 2.71 17.77 7.08
C PHE A 205 3.90 16.80 7.06
N ALA A 206 3.67 15.48 7.00
CA ALA A 206 4.74 14.51 6.93
C ALA A 206 4.38 13.28 6.10
N SER A 207 5.40 12.61 5.58
CA SER A 207 5.30 11.31 4.94
C SER A 207 6.61 10.56 5.07
N PHE A 208 6.61 9.26 4.80
CA PHE A 208 7.86 8.55 4.62
C PHE A 208 7.83 7.59 3.45
N SER A 209 9.02 7.29 2.94
CA SER A 209 9.23 6.37 1.81
C SER A 209 10.33 5.38 2.16
N ALA A 210 10.09 4.10 1.93
CA ALA A 210 11.10 3.07 2.10
C ALA A 210 11.73 2.72 0.75
N PHE A 211 13.00 3.04 0.58
CA PHE A 211 13.79 2.68 -0.59
C PHE A 211 14.65 1.45 -0.29
N SER A 212 15.33 0.92 -1.31
CA SER A 212 16.23 -0.23 -1.14
C SER A 212 17.34 0.05 -0.13
N LYS A 213 17.91 1.26 -0.14
CA LYS A 213 19.10 1.64 0.65
C LYS A 213 18.86 2.64 1.79
N HIS A 214 17.68 3.25 1.86
CA HIS A 214 17.37 4.25 2.89
C HIS A 214 15.86 4.33 3.18
N VAL A 215 15.50 4.86 4.34
CA VAL A 215 14.15 5.37 4.63
C VAL A 215 14.21 6.89 4.54
N LYS A 216 13.35 7.49 3.75
CA LYS A 216 13.24 8.94 3.60
C LYS A 216 12.07 9.44 4.43
N LEU A 217 12.36 10.20 5.49
CA LEU A 217 11.36 10.97 6.23
C LEU A 217 11.21 12.32 5.53
N THR A 218 9.99 12.65 5.12
CA THR A 218 9.69 13.89 4.41
C THR A 218 8.75 14.75 5.25
N PHE A 219 9.10 16.02 5.38
CA PHE A 219 8.29 17.06 6.01
C PHE A 219 7.79 17.99 4.92
N VAL A 220 6.48 18.17 4.86
CA VAL A 220 5.78 18.93 3.81
C VAL A 220 5.21 20.18 4.45
N CYS A 221 5.89 21.31 4.26
CA CYS A 221 5.55 22.57 4.93
C CYS A 221 5.95 23.77 4.05
N GLU A 222 5.29 24.91 4.22
CA GLU A 222 5.59 26.10 3.40
C GLU A 222 6.77 26.92 3.94
N SER A 223 7.38 26.49 5.05
CA SER A 223 8.44 27.21 5.76
C SER A 223 9.70 26.37 5.95
N TYR A 224 10.87 27.02 5.99
CA TYR A 224 12.12 26.37 6.35
C TYR A 224 12.07 25.85 7.78
N LEU A 225 12.37 24.56 7.94
CA LEU A 225 12.54 23.93 9.23
C LEU A 225 13.90 24.32 9.83
N LYS A 226 13.98 24.30 11.16
CA LYS A 226 15.18 24.71 11.89
C LYS A 226 15.67 23.61 12.85
N PRO A 227 16.95 23.20 12.74
CA PRO A 227 17.82 23.37 11.58
C PRO A 227 17.19 22.80 10.30
N GLU A 228 17.68 23.19 9.12
CA GLU A 228 17.16 22.65 7.87
C GLU A 228 17.53 21.17 7.73
N PRO A 229 16.59 20.26 7.41
CA PRO A 229 16.90 18.88 7.08
C PRO A 229 17.88 18.79 5.90
N PRO A 230 18.77 17.79 5.87
CA PRO A 230 19.89 17.75 4.94
C PRO A 230 19.51 17.43 3.48
N SER A 231 18.27 17.00 3.21
CA SER A 231 17.80 16.54 1.90
C SER A 231 16.45 17.17 1.55
N GLY A 232 16.03 16.99 0.30
CA GLY A 232 14.73 17.47 -0.20
C GLY A 232 14.81 18.76 -1.01
N THR A 233 13.65 19.34 -1.29
CA THR A 233 13.46 20.58 -2.03
C THR A 233 12.79 21.58 -1.09
N ALA A 234 13.63 22.28 -0.32
CA ALA A 234 13.16 23.27 0.63
C ALA A 234 12.55 24.50 -0.07
N PRO A 235 11.54 25.15 0.54
CA PRO A 235 10.92 24.79 1.82
C PRO A 235 9.87 23.67 1.71
N GLU A 236 9.24 23.51 0.54
CA GLU A 236 8.01 22.72 0.35
C GLU A 236 8.13 21.25 0.76
N ARG A 237 9.29 20.62 0.54
CA ARG A 237 9.53 19.20 0.85
C ARG A 237 10.93 18.98 1.40
N GLN A 238 11.12 19.23 2.68
CA GLN A 238 12.38 19.00 3.39
C GLN A 238 12.44 17.55 3.88
N ALA A 239 13.63 16.94 3.92
CA ALA A 239 13.73 15.52 4.20
C ALA A 239 15.01 15.09 4.93
N LEU A 240 14.90 13.97 5.63
CA LEU A 240 16.00 13.22 6.21
C LEU A 240 16.04 11.82 5.57
N ASP A 241 17.17 11.50 4.92
CA ASP A 241 17.42 10.17 4.36
C ASP A 241 18.24 9.35 5.37
N ILE A 242 17.62 8.34 5.99
CA ILE A 242 18.21 7.48 7.03
C ILE A 242 18.68 6.18 6.38
N LYS A 243 19.93 5.80 6.57
CA LYS A 243 20.49 4.51 6.14
C LYS A 243 20.56 3.53 7.30
N GLU A 244 20.81 2.27 6.99
CA GLU A 244 20.88 1.16 7.96
C GLU A 244 21.84 1.40 9.13
N THR A 245 22.93 2.10 8.89
CA THR A 245 23.96 2.38 9.90
C THR A 245 23.71 3.66 10.69
N ASP A 246 22.70 4.45 10.29
CA ASP A 246 22.42 5.74 10.90
C ASP A 246 21.54 5.56 12.13
N THR A 247 21.71 6.43 13.12
CA THR A 247 20.81 6.49 14.29
C THR A 247 19.84 7.64 14.11
N LEU A 248 18.58 7.41 14.46
CA LEU A 248 17.56 8.46 14.43
C LEU A 248 17.75 9.41 15.62
N ASP A 249 17.99 10.68 15.34
CA ASP A 249 17.93 11.74 16.37
C ASP A 249 16.45 12.07 16.64
N GLU A 250 15.86 11.38 17.61
CA GLU A 250 14.44 11.50 17.93
C GLU A 250 14.04 12.93 18.34
N GLU A 251 14.90 13.64 19.08
CA GLU A 251 14.61 15.01 19.53
C GLU A 251 14.56 15.97 18.35
N GLN A 252 15.51 15.83 17.42
CA GLN A 252 15.55 16.63 16.20
C GLN A 252 14.37 16.33 15.27
N VAL A 253 14.01 15.04 15.10
CA VAL A 253 12.84 14.65 14.30
C VAL A 253 11.54 15.16 14.92
N ALA A 254 11.38 15.04 16.23
CA ALA A 254 10.23 15.59 16.95
C ALA A 254 10.10 17.11 16.75
N SER A 255 11.24 17.83 16.77
CA SER A 255 11.27 19.27 16.48
C SER A 255 10.79 19.59 15.06
N TRP A 256 11.21 18.82 14.06
CA TRP A 256 10.76 19.00 12.67
C TRP A 256 9.30 18.64 12.48
N VAL A 257 8.80 17.59 13.14
CA VAL A 257 7.37 17.22 13.11
C VAL A 257 6.51 18.37 13.61
N ARG A 258 6.83 18.94 14.79
CA ARG A 258 6.07 20.08 15.34
C ARG A 258 6.07 21.28 14.39
N GLN A 259 7.25 21.66 13.90
CA GLN A 259 7.39 22.78 12.96
C GLN A 259 6.64 22.57 11.64
N ALA A 260 6.63 21.35 11.10
CA ALA A 260 5.91 21.03 9.88
C ALA A 260 4.39 21.02 10.10
N ALA A 261 3.93 20.51 11.24
CA ALA A 261 2.52 20.48 11.61
C ALA A 261 1.93 21.87 11.86
N ASP A 262 2.75 22.83 12.33
CA ASP A 262 2.34 24.23 12.52
C ASP A 262 2.03 24.95 11.19
N ASN A 263 2.66 24.53 10.08
CA ASN A 263 2.44 25.13 8.75
C ASN A 263 2.48 24.08 7.63
N PRO A 264 1.47 23.19 7.53
CA PRO A 264 1.45 22.11 6.56
C PRO A 264 1.44 22.64 5.12
N GLY A 265 2.20 21.99 4.24
CA GLY A 265 2.46 22.49 2.88
C GLY A 265 1.67 21.78 1.78
N MET A 266 0.80 20.83 2.13
CA MET A 266 0.01 20.09 1.14
C MET A 266 -1.44 20.00 1.57
N ASN A 267 -2.32 20.53 0.71
CA ASN A 267 -3.76 20.52 0.94
C ASN A 267 -4.33 19.10 1.07
N TRP A 268 -5.42 19.00 1.83
CA TRP A 268 -6.17 17.78 2.15
C TRP A 268 -6.55 16.97 0.90
#